data_AF-A0A521ZZF2-F1
#
_entry.id   AF-A0A521ZZF2-F1
#
_cell.length_a   1.000
_cell.length_b   1.000
_cell.length_c   1.000
_cell.angle_alpha   90.00
_cell.angle_beta   90.00
_cell.angle_gamma   90.00
#
_symmetry.space_group_name_H-M   'P 1'
#
loop_
_entity.id
_entity.type
_entity.pdbx_description
1 polymer ?
#
loop_
_entity_poly.entity_id
_entity_poly.type
_entity_poly.pdbx_seq_one_letter_code
_entity_poly.pdbx_strand_id
1 'polypeptide(L)'
;MTSAQTNVTTLPLNETADRGSLWRQAFRQRSVWLRAVKLGLTVGFLQATINQGDHWLRGEFSHVVVIKSIVSPLIGFTLVLFSAAQTWVHRSLEQ
;
A
#
# COMPACT_ATOMS: atom_id res chain seq x y z
N MET A 1 47.97 5.61 22.53
CA MET A 1 47.31 4.94 21.39
C MET A 1 45.93 4.51 21.86
N THR A 2 44.91 5.32 21.57
CA THR A 2 43.54 5.14 22.08
C THR A 2 42.75 4.43 20.99
N SER A 3 42.45 3.16 21.20
CA SER A 3 41.64 2.35 20.29
C SER A 3 40.19 2.85 20.32
N ALA A 4 39.76 3.44 19.21
CA ALA A 4 38.36 3.79 18.99
C ALA A 4 37.54 2.49 18.88
N GLN A 5 36.76 2.21 19.92
CA GLN A 5 35.78 1.14 19.92
C GLN A 5 34.63 1.57 19.01
N THR A 6 34.65 1.11 17.76
CA THR A 6 33.54 1.26 16.82
C THR A 6 32.37 0.43 17.35
N ASN A 7 31.43 1.08 18.03
CA ASN A 7 30.12 0.54 18.34
C ASN A 7 29.41 0.26 17.01
N VAL A 8 29.56 -0.96 16.50
CA VAL A 8 28.68 -1.48 15.45
C VAL A 8 27.32 -1.67 16.12
N THR A 9 26.40 -0.74 15.84
CA THR A 9 24.99 -0.85 16.23
C THR A 9 24.41 -2.09 15.56
N THR A 10 24.56 -3.22 16.22
CA THR A 10 23.84 -4.45 15.89
C THR A 10 22.41 -4.20 16.34
N LEU A 11 21.56 -3.76 15.41
CA LEU A 11 20.11 -3.85 15.63
C LEU A 11 19.83 -5.30 16.03
N PRO A 12 19.21 -5.54 17.20
CA PRO A 12 18.98 -6.89 17.66
C PRO A 12 18.14 -7.59 16.60
N LEU A 13 18.61 -8.73 16.08
CA LEU A 13 17.90 -9.55 15.08
C LEU A 13 16.43 -9.83 15.45
N ASN A 14 16.11 -9.73 16.74
CA ASN A 14 14.76 -9.86 17.28
C ASN A 14 13.81 -8.73 16.83
N GLU A 15 14.28 -7.49 16.69
CA GLU A 15 13.43 -6.33 16.38
C GLU A 15 12.97 -6.32 14.91
N THR A 16 13.81 -6.81 14.00
CA THR A 16 13.45 -6.96 12.58
C THR A 16 12.51 -8.14 12.37
N ALA A 17 12.72 -9.25 13.09
CA ALA A 17 11.81 -10.40 13.10
C ALA A 17 10.41 -10.02 13.63
N ASP A 18 10.37 -9.21 14.68
CA ASP A 18 9.12 -8.76 15.29
C ASP A 18 8.33 -7.82 14.36
N ARG A 19 9.01 -6.87 13.71
CA ARG A 19 8.40 -5.99 12.69
C ARG A 19 7.81 -6.76 11.51
N GLY A 20 8.50 -7.79 11.01
CA GLY A 20 7.97 -8.64 9.94
C GLY A 20 6.68 -9.37 10.35
N SER A 21 6.59 -9.78 11.61
CA SER A 21 5.40 -10.42 12.18
C SER A 21 4.21 -9.44 12.22
N LEU A 22 4.44 -8.19 12.64
CA LEU A 22 3.43 -7.14 12.71
C LEU A 22 2.86 -6.80 11.33
N TRP A 23 3.71 -6.68 10.31
CA TRP A 23 3.25 -6.45 8.94
C TRP A 23 2.38 -7.60 8.43
N ARG A 24 2.77 -8.85 8.68
CA ARG A 24 1.96 -10.02 8.33
C ARG A 24 0.62 -10.02 9.06
N GLN A 25 0.59 -9.59 10.33
CA GLN A 25 -0.66 -9.44 11.08
C GLN A 25 -1.52 -8.30 10.51
N ALA A 26 -0.93 -7.16 10.16
CA ALA A 26 -1.62 -6.02 9.55
C ALA A 26 -2.37 -6.45 8.27
N PHE A 27 -1.71 -7.19 7.38
CA PHE A 27 -2.34 -7.72 6.17
C PHE A 27 -3.36 -8.83 6.43
N ARG A 28 -3.43 -9.42 7.63
CA ARG A 28 -4.53 -10.32 8.01
C ARG A 28 -5.76 -9.58 8.50
N GLN A 29 -5.64 -8.29 8.82
CA GLN A 29 -6.76 -7.51 9.38
C GLN A 29 -7.77 -7.13 8.29
N ARG A 30 -9.03 -7.53 8.48
CA ARG A 30 -10.12 -7.20 7.55
C ARG A 30 -10.31 -5.69 7.40
N SER A 31 -10.09 -4.91 8.47
CA SER A 31 -10.23 -3.45 8.44
C SER A 31 -9.23 -2.77 7.50
N VAL A 32 -8.02 -3.31 7.37
CA VAL A 32 -6.98 -2.83 6.44
C VAL A 32 -7.43 -3.02 5.00
N TRP A 33 -7.92 -4.22 4.66
CA TRP A 33 -8.47 -4.51 3.33
C TRP A 33 -9.72 -3.71 3.01
N LEU A 34 -10.67 -3.60 3.95
CA LEU A 34 -11.90 -2.83 3.73
C LEU A 34 -11.60 -1.36 3.44
N ARG A 35 -10.63 -0.76 4.14
CA ARG A 35 -10.18 0.61 3.86
C ARG A 35 -9.57 0.72 2.47
N ALA A 36 -8.69 -0.22 2.09
CA ALA A 36 -8.06 -0.26 0.78
C ALA A 36 -9.09 -0.37 -0.37
N VAL A 37 -10.06 -1.29 -0.23
CA VAL A 37 -11.14 -1.46 -1.20
C VAL A 37 -12.00 -0.20 -1.25
N LYS A 38 -12.49 0.30 -0.10
CA LYS A 38 -13.44 1.41 -0.06
C LYS A 38 -12.85 2.71 -0.57
N LEU A 39 -11.62 3.05 -0.19
CA LEU A 39 -11.02 4.32 -0.56
C LEU A 39 -10.17 4.19 -1.82
N GLY A 40 -9.28 3.19 -1.87
CA GLY A 40 -8.32 3.03 -2.95
C GLY A 40 -8.98 2.70 -4.29
N LEU A 41 -9.94 1.76 -4.33
CA LEU A 41 -10.65 1.47 -5.58
C LEU A 41 -11.61 2.60 -5.96
N THR A 42 -12.30 3.24 -5.01
CA THR A 42 -13.20 4.36 -5.33
C THR A 42 -12.44 5.52 -5.96
N VAL A 43 -11.32 5.93 -5.36
CA VAL A 43 -10.49 7.03 -5.88
C VAL A 43 -9.86 6.64 -7.22
N GLY A 44 -9.28 5.44 -7.33
CA GLY A 44 -8.64 5.03 -8.57
C GLY A 44 -9.63 4.76 -9.72
N PHE A 45 -10.87 4.34 -9.42
CA PHE A 45 -11.94 4.25 -10.41
C PHE A 45 -12.43 5.62 -10.87
N LEU A 46 -12.57 6.58 -9.94
CA LEU A 46 -12.87 7.96 -10.27
C LEU A 46 -11.79 8.54 -11.20
N GLN A 47 -10.51 8.29 -10.88
CA GLN A 47 -9.40 8.70 -11.73
C GLN A 47 -9.46 8.07 -13.13
N ALA A 48 -9.74 6.77 -13.23
CA ALA A 48 -9.91 6.10 -14.52
C ALA A 48 -11.07 6.71 -15.32
N THR A 49 -12.19 7.01 -14.66
CA THR A 49 -13.37 7.61 -15.30
C THR A 49 -13.07 9.02 -15.81
N ILE A 50 -12.38 9.85 -15.03
CA ILE A 50 -12.01 11.22 -15.43
C ILE A 50 -10.99 11.20 -16.57
N ASN A 51 -10.00 10.31 -16.51
CA ASN A 51 -8.86 10.33 -17.44
C ASN A 51 -9.19 9.78 -18.85
N GLN A 52 -10.20 8.92 -18.98
CA GLN A 52 -10.50 8.24 -20.25
C GLN A 52 -11.99 7.90 -20.43
N GLY A 53 -12.87 8.58 -19.70
CA GLY A 53 -14.31 8.43 -19.86
C GLY A 53 -14.79 8.85 -21.24
N ASP A 54 -14.07 9.75 -21.91
CA ASP A 54 -14.32 10.14 -23.30
C ASP A 54 -14.14 8.97 -24.27
N HIS A 55 -13.11 8.14 -24.10
CA HIS A 55 -12.92 6.92 -24.88
C HIS A 55 -14.07 5.92 -24.66
N TRP A 56 -14.56 5.78 -23.43
CA TRP A 56 -15.72 4.92 -23.14
C TRP A 56 -16.99 5.43 -23.81
N LEU A 57 -17.24 6.74 -23.76
CA LEU A 57 -18.40 7.37 -24.39
C LEU A 57 -18.37 7.26 -25.92
N ARG A 58 -17.18 7.19 -26.51
CA ARG A 58 -16.98 6.97 -27.95
C ARG A 58 -16.97 5.49 -28.36
N GLY A 59 -17.07 4.56 -27.40
CA GLY A 59 -17.02 3.12 -27.66
C GLY A 59 -15.62 2.62 -28.07
N GLU A 60 -14.56 3.36 -27.77
CA GLU A 60 -13.20 3.03 -28.15
C GLU A 60 -12.57 2.04 -27.15
N PHE A 61 -12.60 0.76 -27.49
CA PHE A 61 -12.00 -0.32 -26.69
C PHE A 61 -10.60 -0.69 -27.19
N SER A 62 -9.65 0.23 -27.02
CA SER A 62 -8.23 -0.07 -27.25
C SER A 62 -7.64 -0.85 -26.08
N HIS A 63 -6.68 -1.75 -26.34
CA HIS A 63 -5.92 -2.46 -25.29
C HIS A 63 -5.31 -1.50 -24.27
N VAL A 64 -4.87 -0.31 -24.71
CA VAL A 64 -4.30 0.70 -23.81
C VAL A 64 -5.35 1.24 -22.83
N VAL A 65 -6.58 1.48 -23.30
CA VAL A 65 -7.70 1.96 -22.48
C VAL A 65 -8.11 0.89 -21.45
N VAL A 66 -8.13 -0.38 -21.85
CA VAL A 66 -8.41 -1.50 -20.94
C VAL A 66 -7.33 -1.59 -19.84
N ILE A 67 -6.05 -1.56 -20.22
CA ILE A 67 -4.94 -1.62 -19.24
C ILE A 67 -5.05 -0.45 -18.25
N LYS A 68 -5.24 0.78 -18.73
CA LYS A 68 -5.41 1.97 -17.88
C LYS A 68 -6.63 1.85 -16.95
N SER A 69 -7.73 1.29 -17.46
CA SER A 69 -8.97 1.10 -16.67
C SER A 69 -8.76 0.18 -15.46
N ILE A 70 -7.83 -0.76 -15.54
CA ILE A 70 -7.54 -1.73 -14.48
C ILE A 70 -6.39 -1.24 -13.58
N VAL A 71 -5.30 -0.76 -14.18
CA VAL A 71 -4.10 -0.38 -13.45
C VAL A 71 -4.32 0.85 -12.57
N SER A 72 -5.07 1.86 -13.02
CA SER A 72 -5.31 3.07 -12.23
C SER A 72 -6.05 2.79 -10.91
N PRO A 73 -7.15 2.01 -10.87
CA PRO A 73 -7.75 1.54 -9.62
C PRO A 73 -6.80 0.73 -8.74
N LEU A 74 -5.99 -0.15 -9.32
CA LEU A 74 -5.07 -0.99 -8.55
C LEU A 74 -3.94 -0.21 -7.89
N ILE A 75 -3.46 0.88 -8.52
CA ILE A 75 -2.48 1.79 -7.90
C ILE A 75 -3.10 2.44 -6.67
N GLY A 76 -4.31 3.02 -6.80
CA GLY A 76 -5.02 3.63 -5.68
C GLY A 76 -5.28 2.64 -4.55
N PHE A 77 -5.73 1.43 -4.88
CA PHE A 77 -5.89 0.32 -3.93
C PHE A 77 -4.59 0.00 -3.19
N THR A 78 -3.48 -0.18 -3.91
CA THR A 78 -2.19 -0.59 -3.31
C THR A 78 -1.65 0.47 -2.36
N LEU A 79 -1.74 1.76 -2.73
CA LEU A 79 -1.31 2.86 -1.88
C LEU A 79 -2.12 2.92 -0.58
N VAL A 80 -3.45 2.80 -0.67
CA VAL A 80 -4.30 2.81 0.52
C VAL A 80 -4.09 1.56 1.36
N LEU A 81 -3.90 0.38 0.75
CA LEU A 81 -3.60 -0.86 1.46
C LEU A 81 -2.32 -0.73 2.29
N PHE A 82 -1.25 -0.21 1.69
CA PHE A 82 0.02 -0.01 2.39
C PHE A 82 -0.10 1.04 3.49
N SER A 83 -0.77 2.17 3.22
CA SER A 83 -1.02 3.22 4.22
C SER A 83 -1.84 2.70 5.41
N ALA A 84 -2.89 1.92 5.16
CA ALA A 84 -3.73 1.33 6.20
C ALA A 84 -2.97 0.28 7.02
N ALA A 85 -2.16 -0.56 6.36
CA ALA A 85 -1.29 -1.53 7.03
C ALA A 85 -0.24 -0.83 7.90
N GLN A 86 0.43 0.20 7.38
CA GLN A 86 1.40 1.00 8.12
C GLN A 86 0.77 1.65 9.35
N THR A 87 -0.44 2.20 9.20
CA THR A 87 -1.19 2.79 10.32
C THR A 87 -1.50 1.75 11.40
N TRP A 88 -1.86 0.53 11.00
CA TRP A 88 -2.09 -0.56 11.94
C TRP A 88 -0.80 -0.93 12.68
N VAL A 89 0.30 -1.16 11.95
CA VAL A 89 1.61 -1.51 12.54
C VAL A 89 2.08 -0.44 13.51
N HIS A 90 1.96 0.84 13.14
CA HIS A 90 2.38 1.95 14.00
C HIS A 90 1.60 1.97 15.32
N ARG A 91 0.27 1.84 15.27
CA ARG A 91 -0.56 1.79 16.49
C ARG A 91 -0.24 0.59 17.38
N SER A 92 0.14 -0.54 16.79
CA SER A 92 0.52 -1.74 17.55
C SER A 92 1.90 -1.61 18.23
N LEU A 93 2.75 -0.69 17.79
CA LEU A 93 4.04 -0.41 18.44
C LEU A 93 3.91 0.62 19.58
N GLU A 94 2.85 1.41 19.59
CA GLU A 94 2.57 2.42 20.63
C GLU A 94 1.79 1.86 21.84
N GLN A 95 1.28 0.64 21.74
CA GLN A 95 0.51 -0.08 22.77
C GLN A 95 1.43 -0.96 23.62
#